data_AF-A0A9E0SRL3-F1
#
_entry.id   AF-A0A9E0SRL3-F1
#
_cell.length_a   1.000
_cell.length_b   1.000
_cell.length_c   1.000
_cell.angle_alpha   90.00
_cell.angle_beta   90.00
_cell.angle_gamma   90.00
#
_symmetry.space_group_name_H-M   'P 1'
#
loop_
_entity.id
_entity.type
_entity.pdbx_description
1 polymer ?
#
loop_
_entity_poly.entity_id
_entity_poly.type
_entity_poly.pdbx_seq_one_letter_code
_entity_poly.pdbx_strand_id
1 'polypeptide(L)'
;MKSPRPLLLAAVLGAAATAFAQTRPAPPAPPASAPAIGYPTVAAALQALQARDGESTIVTHSDDGWVIVNEPMASAQWSFTPKTHAAYPAVVRRIIRRSPDGDVAMDTASICEAPAAACAGLLKEFEALDERVLESARARAPRRPPMPPRPIPPAPPASAP
;
A
#
# COMPACT_ATOMS: atom_id res chain seq x y z
N MET A 1 -60.07 44.88 35.62
CA MET A 1 -61.16 44.77 34.61
C MET A 1 -60.55 44.20 33.34
N LYS A 2 -61.12 43.29 32.56
CA LYS A 2 -62.22 42.32 32.66
C LYS A 2 -61.97 41.44 31.42
N SER A 3 -61.88 40.12 31.58
CA SER A 3 -61.87 39.18 30.45
C SER A 3 -63.18 39.28 29.66
N PRO A 4 -63.21 38.79 28.40
CA PRO A 4 -63.73 37.43 28.23
C PRO A 4 -63.00 36.60 27.16
N ARG A 5 -62.95 35.28 27.40
CA ARG A 5 -62.86 34.19 26.40
C ARG A 5 -64.30 33.80 25.97
N PRO A 6 -64.59 32.86 25.05
CA PRO A 6 -63.77 32.08 24.09
C PRO A 6 -64.39 32.01 22.67
N LEU A 7 -63.72 31.38 21.69
CA LEU A 7 -64.37 30.36 20.88
C LEU A 7 -63.32 29.38 20.34
N LEU A 8 -63.52 28.10 20.64
CA LEU A 8 -62.77 26.98 20.09
C LEU A 8 -63.12 26.82 18.60
N LEU A 9 -62.10 26.61 17.77
CA LEU A 9 -62.20 25.69 16.64
C LEU A 9 -60.98 24.78 16.66
N ALA A 10 -61.25 23.51 16.96
CA ALA A 10 -60.31 22.43 16.78
C ALA A 10 -60.14 22.19 15.28
N ALA A 11 -58.90 22.27 14.80
CA ALA A 11 -58.50 21.68 13.54
C ALA A 11 -57.42 20.65 13.85
N VAL A 12 -57.85 19.39 13.92
CA VAL A 12 -56.99 18.21 13.97
C VAL A 12 -56.32 18.09 12.60
N LEU A 13 -55.03 18.41 12.50
CA LEU A 13 -54.20 18.01 11.36
C LEU A 13 -53.04 17.15 11.86
N GLY A 14 -52.97 15.95 11.28
CA GLY A 14 -52.23 14.79 11.76
C GLY A 14 -50.72 14.97 11.82
N ALA A 15 -50.15 14.37 12.87
CA ALA A 15 -48.74 14.10 12.98
C ALA A 15 -48.34 12.99 12.01
N ALA A 16 -47.75 13.36 10.87
CA ALA A 16 -46.95 12.44 10.06
C ALA A 16 -45.49 12.57 10.53
N ALA A 17 -45.11 11.79 11.54
CA ALA A 17 -43.72 11.62 11.92
C ALA A 17 -43.03 10.72 10.88
N THR A 18 -42.57 11.30 9.77
CA THR A 18 -41.64 10.63 8.86
C THR A 18 -40.30 10.47 9.58
N ALA A 19 -40.08 9.30 10.17
CA ALA A 19 -38.78 8.89 10.65
C ALA A 19 -37.83 8.77 9.44
N PHE A 20 -37.11 9.84 9.13
CA PHE A 20 -35.92 9.74 8.28
C PHE A 20 -34.89 8.94 9.06
N ALA A 21 -34.84 7.63 8.80
CA ALA A 21 -33.67 6.83 9.11
C ALA A 21 -32.50 7.46 8.36
N GLN A 22 -31.72 8.29 9.05
CA GLN A 22 -30.50 8.87 8.52
C GLN A 22 -29.56 7.71 8.22
N THR A 23 -29.44 7.31 6.95
CA THR A 23 -28.37 6.45 6.48
C THR A 23 -27.07 7.22 6.68
N ARG A 24 -26.50 7.10 7.89
CA ARG A 24 -25.20 7.68 8.21
C ARG A 24 -24.20 7.03 7.25
N PRO A 25 -23.48 7.79 6.41
CA PRO A 25 -22.41 7.22 5.59
C PRO A 25 -21.46 6.50 6.53
N ALA A 26 -21.21 5.21 6.26
CA ALA A 26 -20.20 4.47 6.99
C ALA A 26 -18.87 5.24 6.87
N PRO A 27 -18.10 5.39 7.96
CA PRO A 27 -16.78 5.97 7.86
C PRO A 27 -15.99 5.20 6.79
N PRO A 28 -15.16 5.89 5.98
CA PRO A 28 -14.35 5.23 4.97
C PRO A 28 -13.55 4.12 5.63
N ALA A 29 -13.60 2.92 5.03
CA ALA A 29 -12.82 1.78 5.51
C ALA A 29 -11.35 2.20 5.59
N PRO A 30 -10.61 1.79 6.64
CA PRO A 30 -9.18 2.03 6.71
C PRO A 30 -8.53 1.48 5.43
N PRO A 31 -7.51 2.17 4.88
CA PRO A 31 -6.82 1.71 3.67
C PRO A 31 -6.37 0.26 3.88
N ALA A 32 -6.57 -0.57 2.86
CA ALA A 32 -6.13 -1.96 2.87
C ALA A 32 -4.68 -2.01 3.34
N SER A 33 -4.44 -2.75 4.41
CA SER A 33 -3.15 -2.85 5.08
C SER A 33 -2.05 -3.06 4.05
N ALA A 34 -1.04 -2.19 4.02
CA ALA A 34 0.15 -2.38 3.21
C ALA A 34 0.66 -3.82 3.39
N PRO A 35 1.24 -4.45 2.35
CA PRO A 35 1.74 -5.82 2.45
C PRO A 35 2.63 -5.93 3.70
N ALA A 36 2.29 -6.87 4.58
CA ALA A 36 2.97 -6.97 5.87
C ALA A 36 4.44 -7.37 5.65
N ILE A 37 5.37 -6.65 6.28
CA ILE A 37 6.82 -6.91 6.20
C ILE A 37 7.23 -8.28 6.78
N GLY A 38 6.32 -8.96 7.49
CA GLY A 38 6.54 -10.30 8.06
C GLY A 38 7.28 -10.31 9.40
N TYR A 39 7.57 -9.13 9.96
CA TYR A 39 8.23 -8.96 11.26
C TYR A 39 7.37 -8.10 12.18
N PRO A 40 7.45 -8.30 13.51
CA PRO A 40 6.65 -7.54 14.47
C PRO A 40 7.21 -6.14 14.77
N THR A 41 8.52 -5.95 14.63
CA THR A 41 9.21 -4.68 14.94
C THR A 41 10.35 -4.42 13.97
N VAL A 42 10.79 -3.17 13.88
CA VAL A 42 11.95 -2.76 13.07
C VAL A 42 13.22 -3.48 13.55
N ALA A 43 13.42 -3.57 14.86
CA ALA A 43 14.58 -4.23 15.46
C ALA A 43 14.59 -5.75 15.16
N ALA A 44 13.44 -6.42 15.22
CA ALA A 44 13.33 -7.85 14.90
C ALA A 44 13.65 -8.11 13.43
N ALA A 45 13.17 -7.26 12.52
CA ALA A 45 13.50 -7.34 11.10
C ALA A 45 15.02 -7.18 10.88
N LEU A 46 15.61 -6.13 11.47
CA LEU A 46 17.04 -5.85 11.31
C LEU A 46 17.91 -7.00 11.80
N GLN A 47 17.64 -7.50 13.02
CA GLN A 47 18.39 -8.61 13.61
C GLN A 47 18.29 -9.88 12.74
N ALA A 48 17.09 -10.24 12.29
CA ALA A 48 16.88 -11.43 11.47
C ALA A 48 17.53 -11.33 10.08
N LEU A 49 17.53 -10.14 9.49
CA LEU A 49 18.17 -9.88 8.20
C LEU A 49 19.69 -9.89 8.32
N GLN A 50 20.26 -9.26 9.34
CA GLN A 50 21.70 -9.24 9.58
C GLN A 50 22.27 -10.64 9.88
N ALA A 51 21.51 -11.49 10.55
CA ALA A 51 21.93 -12.87 10.82
C ALA A 51 22.11 -13.72 9.54
N ARG A 52 21.61 -13.26 8.38
CA ARG A 52 21.70 -13.94 7.08
C ARG A 52 22.72 -13.29 6.14
N ASP A 53 23.54 -12.37 6.65
CA ASP A 53 24.53 -11.65 5.85
C ASP A 53 25.59 -12.60 5.29
N GLY A 54 25.90 -12.46 4.02
CA GLY A 54 26.83 -13.35 3.30
C GLY A 54 26.24 -14.68 2.83
N GLU A 55 25.02 -15.03 3.25
CA GLU A 55 24.32 -16.25 2.79
C GLU A 55 23.27 -15.92 1.73
N SER A 56 22.16 -15.32 2.17
CA SER A 56 21.02 -14.96 1.32
C SER A 56 20.77 -13.45 1.26
N THR A 57 21.47 -12.69 2.11
CA THR A 57 21.40 -11.24 2.17
C THR A 57 22.79 -10.63 2.04
N ILE A 58 22.83 -9.37 1.60
CA ILE A 58 24.03 -8.53 1.61
C ILE A 58 23.71 -7.27 2.40
N VAL A 59 24.35 -7.10 3.55
CA VAL A 59 24.18 -5.96 4.43
C VAL A 59 25.24 -4.90 4.13
N THR A 60 24.80 -3.68 3.86
CA THR A 60 25.68 -2.52 3.67
C THR A 60 25.24 -1.36 4.54
N HIS A 61 26.20 -0.49 4.85
CA HIS A 61 25.95 0.76 5.55
C HIS A 61 26.28 1.89 4.60
N SER A 62 25.37 2.84 4.44
CA SER A 62 25.61 4.04 3.65
C SER A 62 26.37 5.09 4.46
N ASP A 63 27.00 6.04 3.76
CA ASP A 63 27.76 7.13 4.41
C ASP A 63 26.87 8.03 5.29
N ASP A 64 25.58 8.12 4.98
CA ASP A 64 24.56 8.83 5.76
C ASP A 64 23.91 7.95 6.85
N GLY A 65 24.41 6.73 7.06
CA GLY A 65 24.11 5.88 8.22
C GLY A 65 22.91 4.95 8.05
N TRP A 66 22.34 4.82 6.85
CA TRP A 66 21.31 3.82 6.60
C TRP A 66 21.93 2.42 6.62
N VAL A 67 21.16 1.47 7.13
CA VAL A 67 21.46 0.05 6.90
C VAL A 67 20.63 -0.38 5.70
N ILE A 68 21.29 -0.88 4.65
CA ILE A 68 20.66 -1.41 3.46
C ILE A 68 20.88 -2.92 3.44
N VAL A 69 19.82 -3.70 3.31
CA VAL A 69 19.92 -5.16 3.15
C VAL A 69 19.35 -5.54 1.79
N ASN A 70 20.16 -6.16 0.95
CA ASN A 70 19.72 -6.66 -0.35
C ASN A 70 19.49 -8.17 -0.25
N GLU A 71 18.38 -8.66 -0.80
CA GLU A 71 18.06 -10.08 -1.00
C GLU A 71 17.99 -10.35 -2.51
N PRO A 72 19.12 -10.66 -3.18
CA PRO A 72 19.17 -10.73 -4.64
C PRO A 72 18.19 -11.74 -5.25
N MET A 73 18.06 -12.92 -4.61
CA MET A 73 17.15 -13.96 -5.09
C MET A 73 15.67 -13.56 -5.02
N ALA A 74 15.33 -12.71 -4.05
CA ALA A 74 13.97 -12.19 -3.90
C ALA A 74 13.74 -10.90 -4.71
N SER A 75 14.77 -10.35 -5.37
CA SER A 75 14.75 -9.01 -5.95
C SER A 75 14.27 -7.94 -4.95
N ALA A 76 14.60 -8.14 -3.67
CA ALA A 76 14.15 -7.29 -2.58
C ALA A 76 15.30 -6.45 -2.01
N GLN A 77 14.99 -5.22 -1.64
CA GLN A 77 15.87 -4.34 -0.90
C GLN A 77 15.13 -3.82 0.33
N TRP A 78 15.85 -3.81 1.44
CA TRP A 78 15.40 -3.29 2.72
C TRP A 78 16.24 -2.07 3.07
N SER A 79 15.59 -1.02 3.55
CA SER A 79 16.24 0.22 3.96
C SER A 79 15.80 0.58 5.37
N PHE A 80 16.75 0.60 6.29
CA PHE A 80 16.54 0.94 7.70
C PHE A 80 17.03 2.36 7.94
N THR A 81 16.15 3.18 8.50
CA THR A 81 16.45 4.59 8.78
C THR A 81 17.60 4.72 9.80
N PRO A 82 18.53 5.67 9.62
CA PRO A 82 19.49 6.04 10.66
C PRO A 82 18.80 6.74 11.83
N LYS A 83 19.45 6.79 13.00
CA LYS A 83 18.95 7.48 14.21
C LYS A 83 18.68 8.97 14.00
N THR A 84 19.32 9.58 13.01
CA THR A 84 19.19 10.99 12.64
C THR A 84 17.94 11.27 11.79
N HIS A 85 17.30 10.23 11.26
CA HIS A 85 16.11 10.36 10.43
C HIS A 85 14.87 10.63 11.27
N ALA A 86 13.98 11.52 10.82
CA ALA A 86 12.75 11.87 11.56
C ALA A 86 11.81 10.66 11.78
N ALA A 87 11.87 9.68 10.88
CA ALA A 87 11.07 8.45 10.97
C ALA A 87 11.76 7.30 11.73
N TYR A 88 12.86 7.55 12.43
CA TYR A 88 13.53 6.50 13.20
C TYR A 88 12.69 6.05 14.42
N PRO A 89 12.58 4.73 14.69
CA PRO A 89 13.03 3.63 13.83
C PRO A 89 11.98 3.25 12.78
N ALA A 90 12.43 3.01 11.55
CA ALA A 90 11.63 2.47 10.47
C ALA A 90 12.44 1.58 9.52
N VAL A 91 11.72 0.69 8.83
CA VAL A 91 12.22 -0.12 7.72
C VAL A 91 11.24 -0.07 6.56
N VAL A 92 11.76 0.09 5.36
CA VAL A 92 11.02 -0.03 4.10
C VAL A 92 11.59 -1.20 3.30
N ARG A 93 10.73 -2.11 2.86
CA ARG A 93 11.04 -3.22 1.97
C ARG A 93 10.45 -2.95 0.60
N ARG A 94 11.26 -3.14 -0.43
CA ARG A 94 10.87 -2.94 -1.82
C ARG A 94 11.24 -4.15 -2.65
N ILE A 95 10.31 -4.63 -3.48
CA ILE A 95 10.53 -5.76 -4.39
C ILE A 95 10.24 -5.32 -5.81
N ILE A 96 11.22 -5.48 -6.70
CA ILE A 96 10.97 -5.26 -8.12
C ILE A 96 10.27 -6.49 -8.70
N ARG A 97 9.04 -6.31 -9.18
CA ARG A 97 8.27 -7.34 -9.89
C ARG A 97 8.35 -7.10 -11.39
N ARG A 98 8.55 -8.17 -12.16
CA ARG A 98 8.47 -8.13 -13.62
C ARG A 98 7.34 -9.03 -14.08
N SER A 99 6.44 -8.52 -14.91
CA SER A 99 5.42 -9.33 -15.56
C SER A 99 6.05 -10.13 -16.71
N PRO A 100 5.43 -11.25 -17.12
CA PRO A 100 5.81 -11.94 -18.35
C PRO A 100 5.74 -11.05 -19.59
N ASP A 101 4.90 -10.00 -19.56
CA ASP A 101 4.74 -9.02 -20.64
C ASP A 101 5.82 -7.94 -20.69
N GLY A 102 6.71 -7.92 -19.69
CA GLY A 102 7.83 -6.98 -19.61
C GLY A 102 7.53 -5.74 -18.78
N ASP A 103 6.33 -5.62 -18.21
CA ASP A 103 6.02 -4.56 -17.27
C ASP A 103 6.82 -4.72 -15.99
N VAL A 104 7.22 -3.59 -15.41
CA VAL A 104 7.93 -3.55 -14.13
C VAL A 104 7.07 -2.83 -13.12
N ALA A 105 6.93 -3.41 -11.93
CA ALA A 105 6.22 -2.83 -10.79
C ALA A 105 7.08 -2.92 -9.53
N MET A 106 6.77 -2.11 -8.52
CA MET A 106 7.42 -2.14 -7.22
C MET A 106 6.39 -2.54 -6.17
N ASP A 107 6.66 -3.62 -5.42
CA ASP A 107 5.91 -3.94 -4.20
C ASP A 107 6.64 -3.29 -3.02
N THR A 108 5.99 -2.36 -2.33
CA THR A 108 6.57 -1.64 -1.19
C THR A 108 5.79 -1.94 0.10
N ALA A 109 6.53 -2.22 1.18
CA ALA A 109 6.02 -2.56 2.50
C ALA A 109 6.87 -1.85 3.57
N SER A 110 6.31 -1.54 4.74
CA SER A 110 7.05 -0.84 5.79
C SER A 110 6.62 -1.17 7.21
N ILE A 111 7.55 -1.04 8.16
CA ILE A 111 7.27 -0.86 9.58
C ILE A 111 7.86 0.49 9.97
N CYS A 112 7.08 1.32 10.66
CA CYS A 112 7.54 2.58 11.20
C CYS A 112 6.98 2.76 12.60
N GLU A 113 7.87 2.98 13.56
CA GLU A 113 7.55 3.11 14.99
C GLU A 113 7.68 4.56 15.48
N ALA A 114 7.86 5.50 14.54
CA ALA A 114 7.93 6.93 14.77
C ALA A 114 6.53 7.59 14.72
N PRO A 115 6.40 8.91 14.99
CA PRO A 115 5.14 9.62 14.83
C PRO A 115 4.57 9.49 13.42
N ALA A 116 3.24 9.36 13.29
CA ALA A 116 2.57 9.08 12.02
C ALA A 116 2.94 10.04 10.88
N ALA A 117 3.13 11.33 11.18
CA ALA A 117 3.54 12.32 10.18
C ALA A 117 4.95 12.06 9.63
N ALA A 118 5.89 11.62 10.47
CA ALA A 118 7.23 11.26 10.04
C ALA A 118 7.23 9.98 9.20
N CYS A 119 6.42 8.98 9.58
CA CYS A 119 6.23 7.76 8.80
C CYS A 119 5.63 8.05 7.41
N ALA A 120 4.63 8.95 7.33
CA ALA A 120 4.06 9.37 6.07
C ALA A 120 5.08 10.11 5.18
N GLY A 121 5.93 10.95 5.79
CA GLY A 121 7.05 11.60 5.10
C GLY A 121 8.01 10.59 4.48
N LEU A 122 8.45 9.60 5.25
CA LEU A 122 9.31 8.51 4.78
C LEU A 122 8.68 7.77 3.59
N LEU A 123 7.40 7.39 3.67
CA LEU A 123 6.75 6.66 2.57
C LEU A 123 6.68 7.49 1.29
N LYS A 124 6.46 8.80 1.39
CA LYS A 124 6.48 9.70 0.24
C LYS A 124 7.86 9.81 -0.40
N GLU A 125 8.93 9.83 0.40
CA GLU A 125 10.31 9.82 -0.11
C GLU A 125 10.60 8.53 -0.89
N PHE A 126 10.14 7.38 -0.37
CA PHE A 126 10.29 6.09 -1.02
C PHE A 126 9.43 5.94 -2.28
N GLU A 127 8.22 6.47 -2.30
CA GLU A 127 7.38 6.53 -3.51
C GLU A 127 8.11 7.25 -4.65
N ALA A 128 8.66 8.44 -4.38
CA ALA A 128 9.43 9.20 -5.36
C ALA A 128 10.71 8.46 -5.80
N LEU A 129 11.35 7.71 -4.91
CA LEU A 129 12.49 6.88 -5.25
C LEU A 129 12.09 5.69 -6.13
N ASP A 130 10.96 5.06 -5.84
CA ASP A 130 10.43 3.91 -6.56
C ASP A 130 10.11 4.27 -8.01
N GLU A 131 9.50 5.44 -8.24
CA GLU A 131 9.26 5.97 -9.58
C GLU A 131 10.55 6.05 -10.40
N ARG A 132 11.62 6.63 -9.84
CA ARG A 132 12.93 6.75 -10.52
C ARG A 132 13.55 5.39 -10.82
N VAL A 133 13.44 4.45 -9.88
CA VAL A 133 13.96 3.08 -10.06
C VAL A 133 13.18 2.35 -11.15
N LEU A 134 11.85 2.46 -11.15
CA LEU A 134 10.98 1.84 -12.15
C LEU A 134 11.22 2.42 -13.55
N GLU A 135 11.34 3.74 -13.69
CA GLU A 135 11.68 4.39 -14.95
C GLU A 135 13.02 3.86 -15.49
N SER A 136 14.03 3.85 -14.63
CA SER A 136 15.35 3.29 -14.95
C SER A 136 15.29 1.82 -15.35
N ALA A 137 14.46 1.02 -14.69
CA ALA A 137 14.29 -0.40 -14.98
C ALA A 137 13.56 -0.64 -16.32
N ARG A 138 12.58 0.21 -16.66
CA ARG A 138 11.87 0.19 -17.96
C ARG A 138 12.80 0.60 -19.10
N ALA A 139 13.61 1.64 -18.91
CA ALA A 139 14.58 2.09 -19.92
C ALA A 139 15.64 1.02 -20.26
N ARG A 140 15.99 0.18 -19.28
CA ARG A 140 16.92 -0.95 -19.47
C ARG A 140 16.25 -2.24 -19.92
N ALA A 141 14.91 -2.32 -19.95
CA ALA A 141 14.24 -3.52 -20.40
C ALA A 141 14.55 -3.72 -21.89
N PRO A 142 14.95 -4.93 -22.33
CA PRO A 142 15.13 -5.19 -23.75
C PRO A 142 13.83 -4.87 -24.48
N ARG A 143 13.90 -4.11 -25.59
CA ARG A 143 12.73 -3.85 -26.45
C ARG A 143 12.20 -5.21 -26.90
N ARG A 144 11.09 -5.66 -26.31
CA ARG A 144 10.40 -6.86 -26.78
C ARG A 144 9.78 -6.50 -28.13
N PRO A 145 10.14 -7.16 -29.24
CA PRO A 145 9.37 -7.01 -30.47
C PRO A 145 7.91 -7.40 -30.16
N PRO A 146 6.92 -6.82 -30.87
CA PRO A 146 5.52 -7.18 -30.66
C PRO A 146 5.37 -8.70 -30.75
N MET A 147 4.81 -9.30 -29.69
CA MET A 147 4.58 -10.74 -29.68
C MET A 147 3.58 -11.08 -30.78
N PRO A 148 3.84 -12.07 -31.65
CA PRO A 148 2.84 -12.50 -32.61
C PRO A 148 1.59 -12.99 -31.86
N PRO A 149 0.39 -12.84 -32.43
CA PRO A 149 -0.83 -13.33 -31.80
C PRO A 149 -0.68 -14.82 -31.48
N ARG A 150 -1.11 -15.22 -30.27
CA ARG A 150 -1.12 -16.65 -29.91
C ARG A 150 -1.97 -17.41 -30.94
N PRO A 151 -1.50 -18.57 -31.45
CA PRO A 151 -2.33 -19.43 -32.28
C PRO A 151 -3.63 -19.76 -31.56
N ILE A 152 -4.76 -19.57 -32.25
CA ILE A 152 -6.07 -19.96 -31.73
C ILE A 152 -6.05 -21.49 -31.60
N PRO A 153 -6.34 -22.06 -30.41
CA PRO A 153 -6.43 -23.50 -30.29
C PRO A 153 -7.51 -24.06 -31.23
N PRO A 154 -7.32 -25.25 -31.81
CA PRO A 154 -8.32 -25.85 -32.69
C PRO A 154 -9.64 -25.98 -31.93
N ALA A 155 -10.75 -25.70 -32.63
CA ALA A 155 -12.08 -25.86 -32.08
C ALA A 155 -12.27 -27.32 -31.57
N PRO A 156 -12.96 -27.52 -30.43
CA PRO A 156 -13.26 -28.86 -29.95
C PRO A 156 -14.09 -29.62 -31.01
N PRO A 157 -13.91 -30.95 -31.12
CA PRO A 157 -14.67 -31.74 -32.07
C PRO A 157 -16.18 -31.61 -31.79
N ALA A 158 -16.96 -31.44 -32.85
CA ALA A 158 -18.42 -31.43 -32.76
C ALA A 158 -18.89 -32.78 -32.21
N SER A 159 -19.68 -32.74 -31.13
CA SER A 159 -20.33 -33.93 -30.60
C SER A 159 -21.26 -34.51 -31.68
N ALA A 160 -21.03 -35.78 -32.05
CA ALA A 160 -21.89 -36.50 -32.97
C ALA A 160 -23.24 -36.83 -32.31
N PRO A 161 -24.34 -36.86 -33.09
CA PRO A 161 -25.68 -37.19 -32.59
C PRO A 161 -25.84 -38.66 -32.18
#